data_AF-A0A165K532-F1
#
_entry.id   AF-A0A165K532-F1
#
_cell.length_a   1.000
_cell.length_b   1.000
_cell.length_c   1.000
_cell.angle_alpha   90.00
_cell.angle_beta   90.00
_cell.angle_gamma   90.00
#
_symmetry.space_group_name_H-M   'P 1'
#
loop_
_entity.id
_entity.type
_entity.pdbx_description
1 polymer ?
#
loop_
_entity_poly.entity_id
_entity_poly.type
_entity_poly.pdbx_seq_one_letter_code
_entity_poly.pdbx_strand_id
1 'polypeptide(L)'
;MFAKGDDGHLQMGLNATFDVQCTKELKVSGLIGHAVSINKKSACVGETEIGIGGTSAWKVCALMPRTALAVYFEVVTPAGQSLQPGTRGLIQFVTHYQHASGQMRLRVTTLARNFVDGTSPSLSVSFDQEAAAALMARVAVFKAEIDDSPDVLRWLDRMLIRLCQKFADYRKEDPSSFRLSDNFSIYPQFMFHLRRSQFLQVFNNSPDETAFYRHVMNEEDVNNSLIMIQPTLMSYALDQPQPQPVLLDSMSVKPDVILLLDTFFHILIFHGETIAQWRKAGYHEQEGYENLKELLSLPVADAQDLLVDRFPIPRYIVCDQHGSQARFLTSKLNPSTTHMSQGMYGTSSGGGSGAAIFTDDVSLQVFMEALKRLAVGAATQ
;
A
#
# COMPACT_ATOMS: atom_id res chain seq x y z
N MET A 1 6.57 17.27 -13.31
CA MET A 1 6.65 18.53 -12.52
C MET A 1 6.12 19.74 -13.29
N PHE A 2 6.46 19.94 -14.58
CA PHE A 2 5.99 21.09 -15.38
C PHE A 2 4.78 20.77 -16.27
N ALA A 3 3.96 19.80 -15.87
CA ALA A 3 2.73 19.47 -16.59
C ALA A 3 1.78 20.67 -16.55
N LYS A 4 1.12 20.92 -17.68
CA LYS A 4 0.12 21.98 -17.82
C LYS A 4 -1.27 21.38 -17.80
N GLY A 5 -2.22 22.09 -17.20
CA GLY A 5 -3.64 21.76 -17.31
C GLY A 5 -4.22 22.22 -18.65
N ASP A 6 -5.50 21.93 -18.85
CA ASP A 6 -6.25 22.34 -20.06
C ASP A 6 -6.32 23.86 -20.22
N ASP A 7 -6.16 24.60 -19.14
CA ASP A 7 -6.09 26.07 -19.10
C ASP A 7 -4.71 26.62 -19.50
N GLY A 8 -3.75 25.76 -19.85
CA GLY A 8 -2.39 26.12 -20.25
C GLY A 8 -1.49 26.57 -19.10
N HIS A 9 -2.00 26.60 -17.87
CA HIS A 9 -1.22 26.90 -16.67
C HIS A 9 -0.56 25.65 -16.09
N LEU A 10 0.52 25.82 -15.32
CA LEU A 10 1.13 24.70 -14.61
C LEU A 10 0.14 24.13 -13.60
N GLN A 11 0.09 22.80 -13.45
CA GLN A 11 -0.80 22.13 -12.50
C GLN A 11 -0.42 22.36 -11.02
N MET A 12 0.74 22.95 -10.76
CA MET A 12 1.24 23.17 -9.40
C MET A 12 0.52 24.34 -8.70
N GLY A 13 0.30 24.18 -7.40
CA GLY A 13 -0.04 25.26 -6.48
C GLY A 13 1.14 25.58 -5.58
N LEU A 14 1.31 26.86 -5.22
CA LEU A 14 2.38 27.31 -4.34
C LEU A 14 1.83 27.98 -3.08
N ASN A 15 2.68 28.14 -2.08
CA ASN A 15 2.41 28.94 -0.89
C ASN A 15 1.11 28.52 -0.18
N ALA A 16 0.81 27.22 -0.13
CA ALA A 16 -0.44 26.74 0.40
C ALA A 16 -0.48 26.74 1.93
N THR A 17 -1.67 27.00 2.46
CA THR A 17 -2.03 26.82 3.86
C THR A 17 -3.20 25.85 3.91
N PHE A 18 -3.02 24.75 4.63
CA PHE A 18 -4.01 23.68 4.83
C PHE A 18 -4.52 23.74 6.27
N ASP A 19 -5.81 24.04 6.45
CA ASP A 19 -6.47 24.21 7.74
C ASP A 19 -7.58 23.18 7.89
N VAL A 20 -7.70 22.61 9.08
CA VAL A 20 -8.69 21.59 9.41
C VAL A 20 -9.56 22.10 10.56
N GLN A 21 -10.86 22.10 10.31
CA GLN A 21 -11.87 22.41 11.31
C GLN A 21 -12.76 21.19 11.52
N CYS A 22 -13.13 20.92 12.76
CA CYS A 22 -14.02 19.82 13.09
C CYS A 22 -15.00 20.18 14.21
N THR A 23 -16.05 19.38 14.39
CA THR A 23 -16.96 19.54 15.53
C THR A 23 -16.24 19.23 16.84
N LYS A 24 -16.82 19.67 17.97
CA LYS A 24 -16.18 19.59 19.30
C LYS A 24 -15.85 18.16 19.76
N GLU A 25 -16.56 17.17 19.22
CA GLU A 25 -16.40 15.74 19.49
C GLU A 25 -15.23 15.10 18.73
N LEU A 26 -14.62 15.83 17.79
CA LEU A 26 -13.41 15.43 17.09
C LEU A 26 -12.29 16.41 17.43
N LYS A 27 -11.09 15.86 17.57
CA LYS A 27 -9.86 16.64 17.61
C LYS A 27 -8.87 16.09 16.61
N VAL A 28 -8.00 16.98 16.15
CA VAL A 28 -6.95 16.72 15.19
C VAL A 28 -5.71 16.30 15.95
N SER A 29 -5.30 15.04 15.76
CA SER A 29 -4.09 14.48 16.37
C SER A 29 -2.83 14.91 15.61
N GLY A 30 -2.95 15.11 14.30
CA GLY A 30 -1.86 15.64 13.49
C GLY A 30 -1.94 15.22 12.03
N LEU A 31 -0.84 15.46 11.32
CA LEU A 31 -0.73 15.23 9.89
C LEU A 31 0.58 14.50 9.54
N ILE A 32 0.52 13.55 8.60
CA ILE A 32 1.69 12.94 7.97
C ILE A 32 1.66 13.22 6.47
N GLY A 33 2.72 13.87 5.98
CA GLY A 33 2.88 14.31 4.59
C GLY A 33 3.90 15.44 4.49
N HIS A 34 4.11 15.95 3.27
CA HIS A 34 5.04 17.05 3.00
C HIS A 34 4.47 18.40 3.46
N ALA A 35 4.58 18.70 4.75
CA ALA A 35 4.06 19.93 5.34
C ALA A 35 4.90 20.41 6.53
N VAL A 36 4.65 21.64 6.97
CA VAL A 36 5.23 22.22 8.20
C VAL A 36 4.11 22.80 9.07
N SER A 37 4.17 22.58 10.38
CA SER A 37 3.19 23.15 11.32
C SER A 37 3.21 24.68 11.29
N ILE A 38 2.03 25.31 11.28
CA ILE A 38 1.93 26.76 11.54
C ILE A 38 1.65 27.08 13.02
N ASN A 39 1.69 26.05 13.88
CA ASN A 39 1.45 26.14 15.32
C ASN A 39 0.15 26.88 15.69
N LYS A 40 -0.88 26.77 14.83
CA LYS A 40 -2.21 27.31 15.10
C LYS A 40 -2.82 26.54 16.26
N LYS A 41 -3.05 27.24 17.37
CA LYS A 41 -3.83 26.73 18.50
C LYS A 41 -5.31 26.99 18.22
N SER A 42 -6.11 25.95 18.30
CA SER A 42 -7.55 26.02 18.07
C SER A 42 -8.26 25.00 18.95
N ALA A 43 -9.58 25.16 19.11
CA ALA A 43 -10.40 24.17 19.79
C ALA A 43 -10.45 22.82 19.06
N CYS A 44 -9.91 22.71 17.84
CA CYS A 44 -9.83 21.46 17.09
C CYS A 44 -8.56 20.66 17.41
N VAL A 45 -7.57 21.22 18.12
CA VAL A 45 -6.30 20.50 18.39
C VAL A 45 -6.49 19.47 19.50
N GLY A 46 -6.01 18.26 19.27
CA GLY A 46 -6.05 17.13 20.20
C GLY A 46 -4.87 17.07 21.15
N GLU A 47 -4.97 16.20 22.16
CA GLU A 47 -3.87 15.90 23.09
C GLU A 47 -2.96 14.79 22.55
N THR A 48 -3.54 13.81 21.84
CA THR A 48 -2.76 12.74 21.20
C THR A 48 -2.09 13.26 19.94
N GLU A 49 -0.76 13.22 19.89
CA GLU A 49 0.01 13.64 18.71
C GLU A 49 0.34 12.47 17.78
N ILE A 50 0.02 12.61 16.48
CA ILE A 50 0.42 11.68 15.42
C ILE A 50 1.01 12.48 14.26
N GLY A 51 2.28 12.22 13.93
CA GLY A 51 2.98 12.97 12.89
C GLY A 51 3.29 14.40 13.33
N ILE A 52 3.02 15.36 12.44
CA ILE A 52 3.17 16.79 12.69
C ILE A 52 1.93 17.28 13.47
N GLY A 53 1.93 17.03 14.78
CA GLY A 53 0.84 17.34 15.71
C GLY A 53 0.84 18.75 16.30
N GLY A 54 0.09 18.93 17.39
CA GLY A 54 0.05 20.17 18.18
C GLY A 54 -0.58 21.38 17.47
N THR A 55 -1.22 21.16 16.31
CA THR A 55 -1.86 22.20 15.49
C THR A 55 -3.03 21.63 14.68
N SER A 56 -3.89 22.53 14.18
CA SER A 56 -4.95 22.19 13.23
C SER A 56 -4.71 22.82 11.84
N ALA A 57 -3.49 23.33 11.59
CA ALA A 57 -3.15 23.93 10.32
C ALA A 57 -1.66 23.78 9.98
N TRP A 58 -1.37 23.70 8.68
CA TRP A 58 -0.04 23.45 8.15
C TRP A 58 0.24 24.28 6.90
N LYS A 59 1.53 24.59 6.70
CA LYS A 59 2.05 25.13 5.45
C LYS A 59 2.44 23.99 4.53
N VAL A 60 1.99 24.07 3.28
CA VAL A 60 2.42 23.16 2.21
C VAL A 60 2.99 24.02 1.10
N CYS A 61 4.33 24.04 0.97
CA CYS A 61 5.02 25.01 0.12
C CYS A 61 4.69 24.83 -1.38
N ALA A 62 4.55 23.58 -1.81
CA ALA A 62 4.14 23.20 -3.16
C ALA A 62 3.10 22.09 -3.10
N LEU A 63 2.05 22.23 -3.90
CA LEU A 63 0.99 21.26 -4.11
C LEU A 63 1.00 20.82 -5.57
N MET A 64 0.74 19.55 -5.80
CA MET A 64 0.37 18.98 -7.09
C MET A 64 -1.03 18.39 -6.97
N PRO A 65 -1.76 18.15 -8.08
CA PRO A 65 -3.07 17.49 -8.01
C PRO A 65 -3.04 16.13 -7.30
N ARG A 66 -1.90 15.43 -7.36
CA ARG A 66 -1.65 14.16 -6.69
C ARG A 66 -1.27 14.27 -5.20
N THR A 67 -0.96 15.47 -4.69
CA THR A 67 -0.47 15.61 -3.31
C THR A 67 -1.55 15.17 -2.32
N ALA A 68 -1.29 14.09 -1.59
CA ALA A 68 -2.17 13.52 -0.59
C ALA A 68 -1.58 13.65 0.81
N LEU A 69 -2.37 14.21 1.74
CA LEU A 69 -1.98 14.40 3.14
C LEU A 69 -2.83 13.46 4.03
N ALA A 70 -2.18 12.79 4.99
CA ALA A 70 -2.86 11.95 5.96
C ALA A 70 -3.16 12.78 7.22
N VAL A 71 -4.43 12.94 7.57
CA VAL A 71 -4.86 13.66 8.77
C VAL A 71 -5.47 12.66 9.75
N TYR A 72 -4.95 12.65 10.98
CA TYR A 72 -5.38 11.76 12.03
C TYR A 72 -6.25 12.50 13.03
N PHE A 73 -7.31 11.84 13.48
CA PHE A 73 -8.28 12.41 14.39
C PHE A 73 -8.44 11.50 15.61
N GLU A 74 -8.76 12.12 16.74
CA GLU A 74 -9.24 11.43 17.93
C GLU A 74 -10.68 11.84 18.23
N VAL A 75 -11.48 10.87 18.68
CA VAL A 75 -12.84 11.12 19.14
C VAL A 75 -12.76 11.51 20.61
N VAL A 76 -13.30 12.67 20.96
CA VAL A 76 -13.31 13.18 22.33
C VAL A 76 -14.76 13.25 22.82
N THR A 77 -15.08 12.40 23.78
CA THR A 77 -16.35 12.47 24.52
C THR A 77 -16.08 12.99 25.93
N PRO A 78 -16.84 13.98 26.43
CA PRO A 78 -16.77 14.37 27.83
C PRO A 78 -17.01 13.15 28.73
N ALA A 79 -16.16 12.97 29.74
CA ALA A 79 -16.26 11.84 30.66
C ALA A 79 -17.68 11.71 31.23
N GLY A 80 -18.32 10.57 30.99
CA GLY A 80 -19.67 10.25 31.49
C GLY A 80 -20.83 10.67 30.59
N GLN A 81 -20.61 11.23 29.40
CA GLN A 81 -21.68 11.50 28.43
C GLN A 81 -21.56 10.61 27.18
N SER A 82 -22.62 9.86 26.86
CA SER A 82 -22.75 9.21 25.57
C SER A 82 -23.09 10.24 24.49
N LEU A 83 -22.56 10.04 23.29
CA LEU A 83 -22.92 10.85 22.13
C LEU A 83 -24.41 10.64 21.82
N GLN A 84 -25.14 11.75 21.64
CA GLN A 84 -26.56 11.66 21.32
C GLN A 84 -26.75 10.90 19.99
N PRO A 85 -27.72 9.97 19.90
CA PRO A 85 -28.03 9.31 18.64
C PRO A 85 -28.30 10.32 17.52
N GLY A 86 -27.67 10.12 16.36
CA GLY A 86 -27.77 11.06 15.22
C GLY A 86 -26.78 12.22 15.25
N THR A 87 -25.91 12.32 16.26
CA THR A 87 -24.80 13.28 16.23
C THR A 87 -23.87 12.96 15.07
N ARG A 88 -23.49 14.00 14.31
CA ARG A 88 -22.56 13.89 13.18
C ARG A 88 -21.27 14.63 13.49
N GLY A 89 -20.14 13.96 13.25
CA GLY A 89 -18.85 14.62 13.14
C GLY A 89 -18.77 15.31 11.80
N LEU A 90 -18.52 16.62 11.81
CA LEU A 90 -18.20 17.38 10.61
C LEU A 90 -16.70 17.65 10.57
N ILE A 91 -16.11 17.52 9.39
CA ILE A 91 -14.72 17.84 9.13
C ILE A 91 -14.70 18.76 7.90
N GLN A 92 -14.05 19.91 8.01
CA GLN A 92 -13.84 20.82 6.90
C GLN A 92 -12.35 21.02 6.67
N PHE A 93 -11.91 20.68 5.47
CA PHE A 93 -10.58 20.94 4.96
C PHE A 93 -10.60 22.23 4.15
N VAL A 94 -9.75 23.18 4.51
CA VAL A 94 -9.64 24.49 3.86
C VAL A 94 -8.21 24.65 3.37
N THR A 95 -8.02 24.65 2.05
CA THR A 95 -6.71 24.84 1.41
C THR A 95 -6.68 26.16 0.67
N HIS A 96 -5.93 27.12 1.18
CA HIS A 96 -5.68 28.40 0.50
C HIS A 96 -4.31 28.36 -0.17
N TYR A 97 -4.22 28.60 -1.48
CA TYR A 97 -2.98 28.46 -2.22
C TYR A 97 -2.90 29.45 -3.40
N GLN A 98 -1.69 29.70 -3.89
CA GLN A 98 -1.43 30.46 -5.10
C GLN A 98 -1.45 29.52 -6.31
N HIS A 99 -2.40 29.71 -7.23
CA HIS A 99 -2.45 29.00 -8.50
C HIS A 99 -1.36 29.51 -9.45
N ALA A 100 -0.91 28.67 -10.39
CA ALA A 100 0.11 29.04 -11.38
C ALA A 100 -0.29 30.24 -12.28
N SER A 101 -1.58 30.57 -12.37
CA SER A 101 -2.06 31.81 -13.01
C SER A 101 -1.74 33.10 -12.23
N GLY A 102 -1.23 33.00 -11.00
CA GLY A 102 -1.01 34.11 -10.07
C GLY A 102 -2.18 34.39 -9.11
N GLN A 103 -3.37 33.88 -9.40
CA GLN A 103 -4.55 34.00 -8.54
C GLN A 103 -4.40 33.23 -7.21
N MET A 104 -4.92 33.82 -6.14
CA MET A 104 -5.13 33.11 -4.88
C MET A 104 -6.44 32.33 -4.95
N ARG A 105 -6.40 31.04 -4.64
CA ARG A 105 -7.55 30.14 -4.67
C ARG A 105 -7.80 29.52 -3.30
N LEU A 106 -9.06 29.26 -3.02
CA LEU A 106 -9.53 28.57 -1.82
C LEU A 106 -10.25 27.29 -2.24
N ARG A 107 -9.75 26.14 -1.81
CA ARG A 107 -10.42 24.84 -1.95
C ARG A 107 -11.01 24.46 -0.60
N VAL A 108 -12.31 24.20 -0.56
CA VAL A 108 -13.01 23.80 0.66
C VAL A 108 -13.68 22.45 0.42
N THR A 109 -13.39 21.48 1.27
CA THR A 109 -14.03 20.16 1.27
C THR A 109 -14.65 19.92 2.63
N THR A 110 -15.96 19.71 2.69
CA THR A 110 -16.67 19.41 3.94
C THR A 110 -17.20 17.98 3.90
N LEU A 111 -16.91 17.21 4.94
CA LEU A 111 -17.34 15.84 5.12
C LEU A 111 -18.19 15.74 6.39
N ALA A 112 -19.13 14.81 6.38
CA ALA A 112 -19.92 14.44 7.55
C ALA A 112 -19.88 12.93 7.75
N ARG A 113 -19.70 12.47 8.99
CA ARG A 113 -19.81 11.06 9.39
C ARG A 113 -20.66 10.95 10.65
N ASN A 114 -21.47 9.90 10.73
CA ASN A 114 -22.28 9.65 11.92
C ASN A 114 -21.38 9.12 13.02
N PHE A 115 -21.56 9.61 14.25
CA PHE A 115 -21.02 8.92 15.41
C PHE A 115 -21.85 7.69 15.73
N VAL A 116 -21.17 6.62 16.08
CA VAL A 116 -21.77 5.36 16.50
C VAL A 116 -21.06 4.85 17.74
N ASP A 117 -21.77 4.07 18.54
CA ASP A 117 -21.16 3.39 19.68
C ASP A 117 -20.05 2.42 19.22
N GLY A 118 -19.01 2.26 20.03
CA GLY A 118 -17.86 1.41 19.70
C GLY A 118 -18.17 -0.08 19.55
N THR A 119 -19.35 -0.53 20.01
CA THR A 119 -19.87 -1.89 19.85
C THR A 119 -20.83 -2.02 18.66
N SER A 120 -21.13 -0.92 17.96
CA SER A 120 -22.07 -0.94 16.85
C SER A 120 -21.52 -1.77 15.67
N PRO A 121 -22.30 -2.73 15.13
CA PRO A 121 -21.91 -3.48 13.94
C PRO A 121 -21.65 -2.60 12.71
N SER A 122 -22.24 -1.39 12.68
CA SER A 122 -22.02 -0.42 11.61
C SER A 122 -20.56 0.02 11.48
N LEU A 123 -19.78 -0.04 12.57
CA LEU A 123 -18.36 0.31 12.55
C LEU A 123 -17.57 -0.62 11.62
N SER A 124 -17.78 -1.92 11.74
CA SER A 124 -17.13 -2.94 10.91
C SER A 124 -17.52 -2.80 9.43
N VAL A 125 -18.77 -2.46 9.15
CA VAL A 125 -19.26 -2.25 7.77
C VAL A 125 -18.65 -0.99 7.14
N SER A 126 -18.33 0.01 7.95
CA SER A 126 -17.72 1.26 7.48
C SER A 126 -16.19 1.25 7.39
N PHE A 127 -15.55 0.13 7.74
CA PHE A 127 -14.09 0.03 7.71
C PHE A 127 -13.59 -0.06 6.27
N ASP A 128 -12.73 0.90 5.91
CA ASP A 128 -12.01 0.93 4.64
C ASP A 128 -10.60 0.38 4.87
N GLN A 129 -10.40 -0.90 4.56
CA GLN A 129 -9.11 -1.58 4.75
C GLN A 129 -7.98 -1.02 3.89
N GLU A 130 -8.29 -0.47 2.72
CA GLU A 130 -7.29 0.07 1.80
C GLU A 130 -6.76 1.42 2.33
N ALA A 131 -7.67 2.33 2.67
CA ALA A 131 -7.31 3.59 3.30
C ALA A 131 -6.62 3.37 4.65
N ALA A 132 -7.09 2.40 5.45
CA ALA A 132 -6.45 2.04 6.72
C ALA A 132 -5.03 1.52 6.51
N ALA A 133 -4.78 0.67 5.50
CA ALA A 133 -3.44 0.17 5.19
C ALA A 133 -2.49 1.30 4.78
N ALA A 134 -2.93 2.21 3.91
CA ALA A 134 -2.14 3.37 3.51
C ALA A 134 -1.83 4.31 4.69
N LEU A 135 -2.83 4.62 5.54
CA LEU A 135 -2.66 5.46 6.72
C LEU A 135 -1.74 4.81 7.77
N MET A 136 -1.86 3.50 7.97
CA MET A 136 -1.00 2.75 8.90
C MET A 136 0.43 2.65 8.39
N ALA A 137 0.62 2.49 7.08
CA ALA A 137 1.94 2.53 6.46
C ALA A 137 2.62 3.89 6.65
N ARG A 138 1.89 5.01 6.50
CA ARG A 138 2.41 6.35 6.78
C ARG A 138 2.82 6.53 8.24
N VAL A 139 2.04 6.01 9.19
CA VAL A 139 2.46 6.01 10.61
C VAL A 139 3.72 5.16 10.80
N ALA A 140 3.76 3.94 10.24
CA ALA A 140 4.92 3.06 10.36
C ALA A 140 6.20 3.69 9.80
N VAL A 141 6.11 4.32 8.62
CA VAL A 141 7.21 5.04 7.98
C VAL A 141 7.67 6.21 8.83
N PHE A 142 6.75 7.03 9.33
CA PHE A 142 7.07 8.16 10.20
C PHE A 142 7.75 7.69 11.50
N LYS A 143 7.25 6.62 12.12
CA LYS A 143 7.89 6.03 13.31
C LYS A 143 9.30 5.52 13.00
N ALA A 144 9.50 4.91 11.84
CA ALA A 144 10.80 4.39 11.41
C ALA A 144 11.84 5.47 11.07
N GLU A 145 11.50 6.76 11.14
CA GLU A 145 12.48 7.86 11.09
C GLU A 145 13.19 8.07 12.44
N ILE A 146 12.57 7.64 13.54
CA ILE A 146 13.04 7.87 14.91
C ILE A 146 13.31 6.54 15.64
N ASP A 147 12.37 5.60 15.54
CA ASP A 147 12.38 4.31 16.21
C ASP A 147 13.14 3.27 15.35
N ASP A 148 13.77 2.30 16.01
CA ASP A 148 14.44 1.18 15.35
C ASP A 148 13.44 0.27 14.60
N SER A 149 13.83 -0.24 13.44
CA SER A 149 12.94 -1.04 12.58
C SER A 149 12.28 -2.24 13.28
N PRO A 150 12.98 -3.05 14.11
CA PRO A 150 12.35 -4.15 14.85
C PRO A 150 11.20 -3.71 15.77
N ASP A 151 11.30 -2.53 16.38
CA ASP A 151 10.26 -2.02 17.28
C ASP A 151 9.04 -1.51 16.53
N VAL A 152 9.25 -0.87 15.37
CA VAL A 152 8.16 -0.50 14.46
C VAL A 152 7.43 -1.74 13.95
N LEU A 153 8.14 -2.81 13.61
CA LEU A 153 7.54 -4.08 13.18
C LEU A 153 6.72 -4.74 14.29
N ARG A 154 7.26 -4.79 15.52
CA ARG A 154 6.51 -5.28 16.69
C ARG A 154 5.26 -4.45 16.98
N TRP A 155 5.35 -3.14 16.83
CA TRP A 155 4.20 -2.25 16.97
C TRP A 155 3.14 -2.56 15.91
N LEU A 156 3.54 -2.71 14.64
CA LEU A 156 2.65 -3.03 13.54
C LEU A 156 1.94 -4.38 13.76
N ASP A 157 2.69 -5.41 14.12
CA ASP A 157 2.16 -6.75 14.43
C ASP A 157 1.17 -6.69 15.61
N ARG A 158 1.48 -5.92 16.67
CA ARG A 158 0.56 -5.72 17.81
C ARG A 158 -0.73 -5.02 17.40
N MET A 159 -0.67 -4.00 16.53
CA MET A 159 -1.86 -3.31 16.05
C MET A 159 -2.75 -4.24 15.22
N LEU A 160 -2.14 -5.05 14.34
CA LEU A 160 -2.86 -6.05 13.55
C LEU A 160 -3.53 -7.10 14.43
N ILE A 161 -2.83 -7.65 15.43
CA ILE A 161 -3.40 -8.63 16.38
C ILE A 161 -4.60 -8.03 17.11
N ARG A 162 -4.49 -6.80 17.62
CA ARG A 162 -5.60 -6.12 18.31
C ARG A 162 -6.81 -5.88 17.39
N LEU A 163 -6.57 -5.54 16.13
CA LEU A 163 -7.63 -5.39 15.14
C LEU A 163 -8.37 -6.72 14.95
N CYS A 164 -7.62 -7.80 14.72
CA CYS A 164 -8.19 -9.14 14.55
C CYS A 164 -8.93 -9.63 15.81
N GLN A 165 -8.38 -9.42 17.00
CA GLN A 165 -9.04 -9.75 18.27
C GLN A 165 -10.38 -9.03 18.45
N LYS A 166 -10.50 -7.80 17.94
CA LYS A 166 -11.71 -6.99 18.08
C LYS A 166 -12.77 -7.28 17.02
N PHE A 167 -12.35 -7.55 15.78
CA PHE A 167 -13.27 -7.57 14.62
C PHE A 167 -13.38 -8.92 13.91
N ALA A 168 -12.58 -9.92 14.25
CA ALA A 168 -12.72 -11.27 13.72
C ALA A 168 -13.74 -12.09 14.52
N ASP A 169 -14.41 -13.02 13.84
CA ASP A 169 -15.20 -14.07 14.47
C ASP A 169 -14.32 -15.28 14.78
N TYR A 170 -14.30 -15.72 16.03
CA TYR A 170 -13.55 -16.90 16.45
C TYR A 170 -14.06 -17.48 17.77
N ARG A 171 -13.73 -18.75 17.99
CA ARG A 171 -13.81 -19.43 19.28
C ARG A 171 -12.45 -19.33 19.97
N LYS A 172 -12.44 -19.02 21.27
CA LYS A 172 -11.21 -18.93 22.06
C LYS A 172 -10.42 -20.24 21.96
N GLU A 173 -9.10 -20.11 21.82
CA GLU A 173 -8.17 -21.25 21.71
C GLU A 173 -8.40 -22.17 20.50
N ASP A 174 -9.21 -21.77 19.50
CA ASP A 174 -9.44 -22.54 18.27
C ASP A 174 -9.07 -21.71 17.01
N PRO A 175 -7.83 -21.80 16.51
CA PRO A 175 -7.38 -21.05 15.33
C PRO A 175 -8.14 -21.39 14.04
N SER A 176 -8.76 -22.57 13.95
CA SER A 176 -9.48 -23.01 12.76
C SER A 176 -10.80 -22.25 12.56
N SER A 177 -11.37 -21.76 13.67
CA SER A 177 -12.61 -20.99 13.71
C SER A 177 -12.46 -19.54 13.23
N PHE A 178 -11.24 -19.02 13.14
CA PHE A 178 -10.97 -17.62 12.82
C PHE A 178 -11.49 -17.22 11.43
N ARG A 179 -12.36 -16.21 11.38
CA ARG A 179 -12.90 -15.63 10.16
C ARG A 179 -12.88 -14.11 10.24
N LEU A 180 -12.51 -13.47 9.13
CA LEU A 180 -12.64 -12.03 8.91
C LEU A 180 -13.74 -11.80 7.87
N SER A 181 -14.48 -10.71 8.03
CA SER A 181 -15.42 -10.25 7.00
C SER A 181 -14.66 -9.64 5.82
N ASP A 182 -15.35 -9.50 4.69
CA ASP A 182 -14.76 -9.02 3.42
C ASP A 182 -14.09 -7.65 3.55
N ASN A 183 -14.63 -6.77 4.39
CA ASN A 183 -14.05 -5.45 4.67
C ASN A 183 -12.71 -5.50 5.42
N PHE A 184 -12.32 -6.64 5.97
CA PHE A 184 -11.06 -6.82 6.72
C PHE A 184 -10.16 -7.91 6.14
N SER A 185 -10.64 -8.70 5.19
CA SER A 185 -10.00 -9.94 4.77
C SER A 185 -8.62 -9.73 4.13
N ILE A 186 -8.41 -8.61 3.43
CA ILE A 186 -7.13 -8.29 2.78
C ILE A 186 -6.21 -7.42 3.64
N TYR A 187 -6.72 -6.81 4.72
CA TYR A 187 -5.90 -5.99 5.61
C TYR A 187 -4.67 -6.73 6.17
N PRO A 188 -4.77 -7.99 6.67
CA PRO A 188 -3.59 -8.75 7.09
C PRO A 188 -2.57 -8.97 5.96
N GLN A 189 -3.02 -9.12 4.71
CA GLN A 189 -2.15 -9.27 3.55
C GLN A 189 -1.37 -7.98 3.29
N PHE A 190 -2.01 -6.80 3.38
CA PHE A 190 -1.29 -5.53 3.30
C PHE A 190 -0.24 -5.39 4.39
N MET A 191 -0.58 -5.76 5.64
CA MET A 191 0.39 -5.69 6.75
C MET A 191 1.57 -6.66 6.55
N PHE A 192 1.31 -7.85 5.98
CA PHE A 192 2.35 -8.81 5.61
C PHE A 192 3.31 -8.25 4.56
N HIS A 193 2.80 -7.57 3.53
CA HIS A 193 3.67 -6.96 2.52
C HIS A 193 4.38 -5.70 3.05
N LEU A 194 3.69 -4.86 3.83
CA LEU A 194 4.26 -3.66 4.44
C LEU A 194 5.46 -3.99 5.34
N ARG A 195 5.35 -4.99 6.23
CA ARG A 195 6.42 -5.37 7.17
C ARG A 195 7.70 -5.89 6.52
N ARG A 196 7.61 -6.34 5.26
CA ARG A 196 8.77 -6.77 4.44
C ARG A 196 9.17 -5.79 3.35
N SER A 197 8.42 -4.70 3.21
CA SER A 197 8.70 -3.69 2.21
C SER A 197 10.00 -2.95 2.53
N GLN A 198 10.58 -2.34 1.50
CA GLN A 198 11.77 -1.49 1.62
C GLN A 198 11.55 -0.23 2.46
N PHE A 199 10.30 0.08 2.84
CA PHE A 199 10.00 1.16 3.77
C PHE A 199 10.48 0.85 5.20
N LEU A 200 10.37 -0.42 5.61
CA LEU A 200 10.66 -0.88 6.97
C LEU A 200 11.88 -1.82 7.04
N GLN A 201 12.11 -2.64 6.00
CA GLN A 201 13.29 -3.49 5.87
C GLN A 201 14.32 -2.82 4.95
N VAL A 202 15.24 -2.07 5.55
CA VAL A 202 16.20 -1.23 4.80
C VAL A 202 17.47 -1.99 4.38
N PHE A 203 17.60 -3.27 4.74
CA PHE A 203 18.71 -4.10 4.28
C PHE A 203 18.77 -4.11 2.75
N ASN A 204 19.98 -4.06 2.18
CA ASN A 204 20.22 -4.00 0.74
C ASN A 204 19.65 -2.74 0.04
N ASN A 205 19.35 -1.68 0.81
CA ASN A 205 19.10 -0.34 0.30
C ASN A 205 20.11 0.63 0.92
N SER A 206 20.52 1.64 0.15
CA SER A 206 21.23 2.79 0.71
C SER A 206 20.30 3.66 1.56
N PRO A 207 20.85 4.49 2.47
CA PRO A 207 20.06 5.48 3.21
C PRO A 207 19.28 6.42 2.28
N ASP A 208 19.90 6.86 1.18
CA ASP A 208 19.29 7.77 0.20
C ASP A 208 18.12 7.11 -0.55
N GLU A 209 18.25 5.84 -0.94
CA GLU A 209 17.13 5.09 -1.54
C GLU A 209 15.97 4.94 -0.56
N THR A 210 16.27 4.64 0.70
CA THR A 210 15.26 4.54 1.75
C THR A 210 14.53 5.86 1.94
N ALA A 211 15.28 6.98 2.02
CA ALA A 211 14.71 8.31 2.12
C ALA A 211 13.84 8.65 0.91
N PHE A 212 14.28 8.30 -0.30
CA PHE A 212 13.53 8.49 -1.54
C PHE A 212 12.19 7.73 -1.52
N TYR A 213 12.20 6.44 -1.15
CA TYR A 213 10.95 5.66 -1.09
C TYR A 213 9.98 6.24 -0.05
N ARG A 214 10.46 6.57 1.15
CA ARG A 214 9.64 7.15 2.22
C ARG A 214 9.08 8.52 1.84
N HIS A 215 9.87 9.34 1.15
CA HIS A 215 9.43 10.63 0.61
C HIS A 215 8.23 10.46 -0.33
N VAL A 216 8.33 9.54 -1.30
CA VAL A 216 7.23 9.29 -2.25
C VAL A 216 5.98 8.76 -1.55
N MET A 217 6.12 7.82 -0.61
CA MET A 217 4.99 7.27 0.17
C MET A 217 4.17 8.35 0.89
N ASN A 218 4.82 9.44 1.31
CA ASN A 218 4.19 10.53 2.04
C ASN A 218 3.50 11.57 1.14
N GLU A 219 3.65 11.48 -0.18
CA GLU A 219 3.00 12.35 -1.17
C GLU A 219 1.84 11.67 -1.90
N GLU A 220 1.92 10.35 -2.10
CA GLU A 220 1.01 9.60 -2.97
C GLU A 220 -0.35 9.27 -2.37
N ASP A 221 -1.36 9.09 -3.24
CA ASP A 221 -2.72 8.75 -2.83
C ASP A 221 -2.87 7.31 -2.30
N VAL A 222 -4.10 6.90 -1.96
CA VAL A 222 -4.36 5.55 -1.43
C VAL A 222 -3.96 4.49 -2.44
N ASN A 223 -4.37 4.61 -3.71
CA ASN A 223 -4.13 3.59 -4.73
C ASN A 223 -2.64 3.37 -4.97
N ASN A 224 -1.89 4.45 -5.18
CA ASN A 224 -0.45 4.38 -5.38
C ASN A 224 0.28 3.88 -4.12
N SER A 225 -0.21 4.25 -2.93
CA SER A 225 0.29 3.70 -1.66
C SER A 225 0.08 2.19 -1.56
N LEU A 226 -1.06 1.66 -2.01
CA LEU A 226 -1.30 0.22 -2.01
C LEU A 226 -0.37 -0.49 -2.99
N ILE A 227 -0.15 0.03 -4.19
CA ILE A 227 0.79 -0.54 -5.17
C ILE A 227 2.22 -0.56 -4.59
N MET A 228 2.60 0.48 -3.86
CA MET A 228 3.88 0.56 -3.16
C MET A 228 4.03 -0.49 -2.04
N ILE A 229 2.94 -0.77 -1.31
CA ILE A 229 2.91 -1.76 -0.23
C ILE A 229 2.89 -3.18 -0.79
N GLN A 230 1.92 -3.46 -1.65
CA GLN A 230 1.66 -4.74 -2.30
C GLN A 230 1.66 -4.53 -3.83
N PRO A 231 2.80 -4.80 -4.49
CA PRO A 231 2.90 -4.72 -5.94
C PRO A 231 1.84 -5.53 -6.68
N THR A 232 1.40 -5.03 -7.82
CA THR A 232 0.46 -5.74 -8.69
C THR A 232 1.23 -6.63 -9.67
N LEU A 233 0.63 -7.77 -10.02
CA LEU A 233 1.23 -8.74 -10.92
C LEU A 233 0.16 -9.21 -11.92
N MET A 234 0.38 -8.92 -13.20
CA MET A 234 -0.50 -9.35 -14.30
C MET A 234 0.18 -10.47 -15.08
N SER A 235 -0.58 -11.51 -15.43
CA SER A 235 -0.11 -12.63 -16.24
C SER A 235 -0.71 -12.59 -17.64
N TYR A 236 0.14 -12.82 -18.64
CA TYR A 236 -0.19 -12.88 -20.05
C TYR A 236 0.22 -14.26 -20.56
N ALA A 237 -0.70 -14.97 -21.22
CA ALA A 237 -0.46 -16.32 -21.70
C ALA A 237 -1.18 -16.53 -23.04
N LEU A 238 -0.66 -17.42 -23.90
CA LEU A 238 -1.26 -17.67 -25.22
C LEU A 238 -2.64 -18.34 -25.13
N ASP A 239 -2.88 -19.10 -24.08
CA ASP A 239 -4.14 -19.81 -23.82
C ASP A 239 -5.21 -18.92 -23.19
N GLN A 240 -4.87 -17.68 -22.82
CA GLN A 240 -5.78 -16.73 -22.20
C GLN A 240 -6.04 -15.53 -23.12
N PRO A 241 -7.30 -15.22 -23.44
CA PRO A 241 -7.63 -14.13 -24.35
C PRO A 241 -7.39 -12.74 -23.74
N GLN A 242 -7.30 -12.64 -22.40
CA GLN A 242 -7.10 -11.38 -21.69
C GLN A 242 -6.07 -11.55 -20.56
N PRO A 243 -5.27 -10.52 -20.26
CA PRO A 243 -4.38 -10.52 -19.11
C PRO A 243 -5.16 -10.69 -17.80
N GLN A 244 -4.63 -11.48 -16.86
CA GLN A 244 -5.30 -11.73 -15.58
C GLN A 244 -4.42 -11.30 -14.39
N PRO A 245 -5.00 -10.66 -13.36
CA PRO A 245 -4.31 -10.46 -12.10
C PRO A 245 -3.98 -11.80 -11.46
N VAL A 246 -2.73 -11.98 -11.05
CA VAL A 246 -2.25 -13.18 -10.36
C VAL A 246 -1.69 -12.80 -8.99
N LEU A 247 -1.65 -13.78 -8.09
CA LEU A 247 -1.08 -13.58 -6.76
C LEU A 247 0.41 -13.24 -6.89
N LEU A 248 0.88 -12.32 -6.04
CA LEU A 248 2.30 -11.97 -5.91
C LEU A 248 3.06 -13.11 -5.20
N ASP A 249 3.15 -14.25 -5.86
CA ASP A 249 3.63 -15.53 -5.31
C ASP A 249 4.54 -16.25 -6.30
N SER A 250 5.49 -17.01 -5.76
CA SER A 250 6.31 -18.00 -6.48
C SER A 250 5.54 -18.89 -7.47
N MET A 251 4.31 -19.27 -7.13
CA MET A 251 3.44 -20.14 -7.94
C MET A 251 2.95 -19.48 -9.23
N SER A 252 2.97 -18.15 -9.31
CA SER A 252 2.59 -17.39 -10.50
C SER A 252 3.71 -17.35 -11.56
N VAL A 253 4.93 -17.72 -11.18
CA VAL A 253 6.07 -17.79 -12.11
C VAL A 253 6.03 -19.11 -12.87
N LYS A 254 5.61 -19.05 -14.14
CA LYS A 254 5.53 -20.19 -15.05
C LYS A 254 6.40 -19.97 -16.28
N PRO A 255 6.86 -21.05 -16.94
CA PRO A 255 7.75 -20.93 -18.11
C PRO A 255 7.03 -20.42 -19.37
N ASP A 256 5.72 -20.57 -19.45
CA ASP A 256 4.86 -20.31 -20.61
C ASP A 256 4.07 -18.99 -20.51
N VAL A 257 4.38 -18.14 -19.52
CA VAL A 257 3.69 -16.86 -19.32
C VAL A 257 4.66 -15.67 -19.37
N ILE A 258 4.11 -14.49 -19.64
CA ILE A 258 4.77 -13.21 -19.41
C ILE A 258 4.11 -12.58 -18.17
N LEU A 259 4.90 -11.99 -17.28
CA LEU A 259 4.41 -11.27 -16.13
C LEU A 259 4.74 -9.78 -16.24
N LEU A 260 3.76 -8.92 -15.97
CA LEU A 260 3.96 -7.49 -15.75
C LEU A 260 3.84 -7.21 -14.25
N LEU A 261 4.96 -6.87 -13.62
CA LEU A 261 5.04 -6.46 -12.23
C LEU A 261 5.08 -4.94 -12.15
N ASP A 262 4.20 -4.37 -11.34
CA ASP A 262 4.20 -2.97 -11.00
C ASP A 262 4.39 -2.78 -9.49
N THR A 263 5.53 -2.18 -9.12
CA THR A 263 5.91 -1.88 -7.73
C THR A 263 5.78 -0.40 -7.38
N PHE A 264 5.08 0.38 -8.20
CA PHE A 264 5.13 1.83 -8.27
C PHE A 264 6.48 2.38 -8.75
N PHE A 265 7.60 1.97 -8.15
CA PHE A 265 8.96 2.46 -8.46
C PHE A 265 9.62 1.76 -9.66
N HIS A 266 9.20 0.54 -9.94
CA HIS A 266 9.67 -0.28 -11.06
C HIS A 266 8.48 -0.86 -11.81
N ILE A 267 8.55 -0.81 -13.13
CA ILE A 267 7.69 -1.56 -14.05
C ILE A 267 8.57 -2.63 -14.69
N LEU A 268 8.24 -3.90 -14.45
CA LEU A 268 9.06 -5.03 -14.86
C LEU A 268 8.25 -6.01 -15.71
N ILE A 269 8.75 -6.26 -16.92
CA ILE A 269 8.24 -7.33 -17.81
C ILE A 269 9.16 -8.54 -17.68
N PHE A 270 8.62 -9.65 -17.19
CA PHE A 270 9.30 -10.92 -17.02
C PHE A 270 8.81 -11.92 -18.05
N HIS A 271 9.72 -12.52 -18.81
CA HIS A 271 9.40 -13.59 -19.75
C HIS A 271 9.75 -14.94 -19.13
N GLY A 272 8.77 -15.84 -19.04
CA GLY A 272 8.99 -17.24 -18.68
C GLY A 272 9.98 -17.92 -19.64
N GLU A 273 10.61 -19.00 -19.18
CA GLU A 273 11.66 -19.71 -19.90
C GLU A 273 11.26 -20.07 -21.34
N THR A 274 10.09 -20.67 -21.53
CA THR A 274 9.59 -21.08 -22.85
C THR A 274 9.31 -19.88 -23.74
N ILE A 275 8.67 -18.83 -23.22
CA ILE A 275 8.44 -17.59 -23.97
C ILE A 275 9.76 -16.93 -24.38
N ALA A 276 10.74 -16.89 -23.47
CA ALA A 276 12.05 -16.33 -23.74
C ALA A 276 12.80 -17.11 -24.83
N GLN A 277 12.69 -18.44 -24.84
CA GLN A 277 13.24 -19.31 -25.88
C GLN A 277 12.58 -19.02 -27.24
N TRP A 278 11.24 -18.96 -27.31
CA TRP A 278 10.52 -18.66 -28.55
C TRP A 278 10.80 -17.25 -29.09
N ARG A 279 10.92 -16.25 -28.20
CA ARG A 279 11.32 -14.90 -28.59
C ARG A 279 12.72 -14.89 -29.19
N LYS A 280 13.70 -15.58 -28.56
CA LYS A 280 15.09 -15.69 -29.05
C LYS A 280 15.22 -16.46 -30.37
N ALA A 281 14.36 -17.46 -30.58
CA ALA A 281 14.30 -18.22 -31.83
C ALA A 281 13.65 -17.43 -32.99
N GLY A 282 13.10 -16.24 -32.73
CA GLY A 282 12.50 -15.39 -33.77
C GLY A 282 11.13 -15.87 -34.25
N TYR A 283 10.41 -16.71 -33.49
CA TYR A 283 9.10 -17.22 -33.95
C TYR A 283 8.08 -16.11 -34.18
N HIS A 284 8.07 -15.07 -33.35
CA HIS A 284 7.22 -13.88 -33.50
C HIS A 284 7.43 -13.07 -34.80
N GLU A 285 8.48 -13.36 -35.58
CA GLU A 285 8.75 -12.73 -36.88
C GLU A 285 8.32 -13.62 -38.06
N GLN A 286 7.97 -14.88 -37.80
CA GLN A 286 7.58 -15.85 -38.82
C GLN A 286 6.07 -15.79 -39.10
N GLU A 287 5.69 -16.05 -40.36
CA GLU A 287 4.29 -16.15 -40.78
C GLU A 287 3.59 -17.30 -40.04
N GLY A 288 2.40 -17.04 -39.47
CA GLY A 288 1.62 -18.02 -38.70
C GLY A 288 1.85 -18.00 -37.18
N TYR A 289 2.73 -17.13 -36.67
CA TYR A 289 3.00 -16.92 -35.24
C TYR A 289 2.62 -15.50 -34.77
N GLU A 290 1.61 -14.89 -35.41
CA GLU A 290 1.14 -13.55 -35.09
C GLU A 290 0.63 -13.45 -33.64
N ASN A 291 0.08 -14.55 -33.10
CA ASN A 291 -0.35 -14.66 -31.72
C ASN A 291 0.78 -14.44 -30.71
N LEU A 292 1.98 -14.97 -30.98
CA LEU A 292 3.15 -14.75 -30.12
C LEU A 292 3.66 -13.31 -30.22
N LYS A 293 3.60 -12.72 -31.41
CA LYS A 293 3.94 -11.31 -31.62
C LYS A 293 2.99 -10.40 -30.85
N GLU A 294 1.70 -10.67 -30.91
CA GLU A 294 0.67 -9.97 -30.14
C GLU A 294 0.92 -10.10 -28.64
N LEU A 295 1.12 -11.34 -28.14
CA LEU A 295 1.41 -11.62 -26.73
C LEU A 295 2.61 -10.83 -26.19
N LEU A 296 3.70 -10.72 -26.96
CA LEU A 296 4.89 -9.97 -26.57
C LEU A 296 4.65 -8.44 -26.54
N SER A 297 3.66 -7.94 -27.28
CA SER A 297 3.35 -6.51 -27.38
C SER A 297 2.39 -6.02 -26.29
N LEU A 298 1.46 -6.86 -25.84
CA LEU A 298 0.46 -6.52 -24.82
C LEU A 298 1.06 -5.95 -23.52
N PRO A 299 2.00 -6.63 -22.83
CA PRO A 299 2.55 -6.10 -21.58
C PRO A 299 3.39 -4.84 -21.80
N VAL A 300 3.90 -4.61 -23.01
CA VAL A 300 4.62 -3.38 -23.35
C VAL A 300 3.63 -2.22 -23.48
N ALA A 301 2.47 -2.42 -24.11
CA ALA A 301 1.42 -1.41 -24.20
C ALA A 301 0.91 -1.04 -22.80
N ASP A 302 0.54 -2.02 -21.99
CA ASP A 302 0.06 -1.80 -20.62
C ASP A 302 1.12 -1.10 -19.75
N ALA A 303 2.40 -1.45 -19.91
CA ALA A 303 3.49 -0.78 -19.23
C ALA A 303 3.65 0.69 -19.67
N GLN A 304 3.45 1.02 -20.95
CA GLN A 304 3.50 2.41 -21.42
C GLN A 304 2.38 3.24 -20.80
N ASP A 305 1.16 2.71 -20.72
CA ASP A 305 0.03 3.41 -20.10
C ASP A 305 0.32 3.74 -18.63
N LEU A 306 0.90 2.79 -17.89
CA LEU A 306 1.34 3.03 -16.50
C LEU A 306 2.45 4.09 -16.37
N LEU A 307 3.30 4.24 -17.38
CA LEU A 307 4.41 5.20 -17.38
C LEU A 307 3.95 6.64 -17.60
N VAL A 308 2.85 6.87 -18.32
CA VAL A 308 2.37 8.22 -18.68
C VAL A 308 1.90 9.00 -17.46
N ASP A 309 1.15 8.35 -16.57
CA ASP A 309 0.51 9.03 -15.43
C ASP A 309 1.38 9.08 -14.18
N ARG A 310 2.50 8.35 -14.15
CA ARG A 310 3.29 8.18 -12.93
C ARG A 310 4.37 9.23 -12.75
N PHE A 311 4.50 9.70 -11.51
CA PHE A 311 5.63 10.51 -11.09
C PHE A 311 6.09 10.10 -9.69
N PRO A 312 7.40 9.89 -9.45
CA PRO A 312 8.48 9.91 -10.45
C PRO A 312 8.33 8.80 -11.49
N ILE A 313 8.96 8.96 -12.66
CA ILE A 313 8.93 7.94 -13.71
C ILE A 313 9.58 6.67 -13.14
N PRO A 314 8.89 5.52 -13.15
CA PRO A 314 9.45 4.28 -12.64
C PRO A 314 10.55 3.76 -13.55
N ARG A 315 11.46 2.98 -12.97
CA ARG A 315 12.47 2.28 -13.75
C ARG A 315 11.80 1.15 -14.54
N TYR A 316 11.91 1.21 -15.87
CA TYR A 316 11.45 0.16 -16.76
C TYR A 316 12.49 -0.96 -16.88
N ILE A 317 12.07 -2.20 -16.66
CA ILE A 317 12.93 -3.40 -16.65
C ILE A 317 12.29 -4.46 -17.55
N VAL A 318 13.09 -5.05 -18.44
CA VAL A 318 12.71 -6.25 -19.18
C VAL A 318 13.72 -7.34 -18.86
N CYS A 319 13.23 -8.50 -18.45
CA CYS A 319 14.08 -9.64 -18.13
C CYS A 319 13.46 -10.98 -18.53
N ASP A 320 14.33 -11.97 -18.63
CA ASP A 320 13.94 -13.36 -18.85
C ASP A 320 14.09 -14.14 -17.54
N GLN A 321 13.39 -15.27 -17.43
CA GLN A 321 13.63 -16.26 -16.39
C GLN A 321 15.11 -16.64 -16.35
N HIS A 322 15.66 -16.73 -15.13
CA HIS A 322 17.10 -16.93 -14.85
C HIS A 322 18.03 -15.75 -15.23
N GLY A 323 17.50 -14.64 -15.75
CA GLY A 323 18.26 -13.42 -15.98
C GLY A 323 18.59 -12.69 -14.68
N SER A 324 19.71 -11.95 -14.64
CA SER A 324 20.15 -11.20 -13.45
C SER A 324 19.10 -10.22 -12.92
N GLN A 325 18.38 -9.54 -13.82
CA GLN A 325 17.34 -8.57 -13.45
C GLN A 325 16.04 -9.23 -12.95
N ALA A 326 15.84 -10.54 -13.14
CA ALA A 326 14.67 -11.25 -12.62
C ALA A 326 14.60 -11.23 -11.08
N ARG A 327 15.72 -10.93 -10.40
CA ARG A 327 15.77 -10.75 -8.94
C ARG A 327 14.84 -9.64 -8.42
N PHE A 328 14.54 -8.64 -9.25
CA PHE A 328 13.59 -7.58 -8.90
C PHE A 328 12.17 -8.13 -8.75
N LEU A 329 11.81 -9.18 -9.50
CA LEU A 329 10.56 -9.90 -9.32
C LEU A 329 10.65 -10.82 -8.10
N THR A 330 11.65 -11.72 -8.06
CA THR A 330 11.68 -12.78 -7.04
C THR A 330 11.78 -12.26 -5.60
N SER A 331 12.44 -11.11 -5.38
CA SER A 331 12.49 -10.47 -4.05
C SER A 331 11.16 -9.88 -3.57
N LYS A 332 10.18 -9.71 -4.46
CA LYS A 332 8.84 -9.19 -4.12
C LYS A 332 7.81 -10.29 -3.95
N LEU A 333 8.08 -11.50 -4.45
CA LEU A 333 7.15 -12.63 -4.39
C LEU A 333 7.05 -13.21 -2.97
N ASN A 334 5.87 -13.72 -2.65
CA ASN A 334 5.66 -14.57 -1.49
C ASN A 334 6.35 -15.94 -1.67
N PRO A 335 7.21 -16.38 -0.73
CA PRO A 335 7.93 -17.65 -0.82
C PRO A 335 7.05 -18.84 -0.37
N SER A 336 6.00 -19.15 -1.15
CA SER A 336 5.17 -20.36 -0.89
C SER A 336 5.90 -21.65 -1.26
N THR A 337 6.80 -21.60 -2.24
CA THR A 337 7.74 -22.68 -2.56
C THR A 337 9.15 -22.23 -2.22
N THR A 338 9.78 -22.89 -1.25
CA THR A 338 11.16 -22.60 -0.81
C THR A 338 12.09 -23.75 -1.08
N HIS A 339 13.40 -23.50 -1.05
CA HIS A 339 14.42 -24.54 -1.15
C HIS A 339 14.29 -25.64 -0.07
N MET A 340 13.71 -25.32 1.09
CA MET A 340 13.43 -26.26 2.18
C MET A 340 12.22 -27.17 1.91
N SER A 341 11.30 -26.74 1.04
CA SER A 341 10.14 -27.54 0.63
C SER A 341 10.49 -28.63 -0.40
N GLN A 342 11.68 -28.55 -1.02
CA GLN A 342 12.27 -29.64 -1.78
C GLN A 342 13.00 -30.58 -0.82
N GLY A 343 12.41 -31.75 -0.57
CA GLY A 343 13.07 -32.79 0.23
C GLY A 343 14.41 -33.21 -0.37
N MET A 344 15.30 -33.73 0.49
CA MET A 344 16.68 -34.18 0.20
C MET A 344 16.84 -35.21 -0.95
N TYR A 345 15.74 -35.70 -1.51
CA TYR A 345 15.67 -36.66 -2.61
C TYR A 345 14.90 -36.16 -3.85
N GLY A 346 14.67 -34.85 -4.00
CA GLY A 346 14.02 -34.30 -5.19
C GLY A 346 12.53 -34.66 -5.34
N THR A 347 11.96 -35.39 -4.38
CA THR A 347 10.53 -35.64 -4.26
C THR A 347 9.89 -34.47 -3.51
N SER A 348 9.17 -33.63 -4.26
CA SER A 348 8.33 -32.55 -3.73
C SER A 348 7.26 -33.11 -2.80
N SER A 349 7.34 -32.83 -1.50
CA SER A 349 6.31 -33.20 -0.51
C SER A 349 5.10 -32.26 -0.51
N GLY A 350 5.09 -31.25 -1.39
CA GLY A 350 3.91 -30.48 -1.78
C GLY A 350 4.01 -30.20 -3.27
N GLY A 351 3.03 -30.66 -4.07
CA GLY A 351 3.03 -30.61 -5.54
C GLY A 351 2.89 -29.20 -6.13
N GLY A 352 3.75 -28.26 -5.76
CA GLY A 352 3.81 -26.92 -6.33
C GLY A 352 4.89 -26.83 -7.40
N SER A 353 4.50 -26.72 -8.67
CA SER A 353 5.38 -26.41 -9.80
C SER A 353 5.72 -24.91 -9.88
N GLY A 354 6.09 -24.30 -8.75
CA GLY A 354 6.45 -22.87 -8.65
C GLY A 354 7.96 -22.65 -8.67
N ALA A 355 8.41 -21.44 -8.98
CA ALA A 355 9.82 -21.09 -8.91
C ALA A 355 10.29 -21.04 -7.44
N ALA A 356 11.21 -21.94 -7.06
CA ALA A 356 11.73 -22.00 -5.69
C ALA A 356 12.43 -20.68 -5.31
N ILE A 357 11.95 -20.04 -4.25
CA ILE A 357 12.56 -18.81 -3.71
C ILE A 357 13.55 -19.21 -2.60
N PHE A 358 14.81 -18.78 -2.77
CA PHE A 358 15.87 -19.00 -1.80
C PHE A 358 15.85 -17.88 -0.74
N THR A 359 14.97 -18.04 0.25
CA THR A 359 14.89 -17.13 1.40
C THR A 359 14.49 -17.90 2.66
N ASP A 360 14.88 -17.37 3.82
CA ASP A 360 14.40 -17.78 5.16
C ASP A 360 13.18 -16.96 5.61
N ASP A 361 12.69 -16.06 4.75
CA ASP A 361 11.52 -15.25 5.03
C ASP A 361 10.25 -16.10 5.21
N VAL A 362 9.44 -15.68 6.16
CA VAL A 362 8.14 -16.30 6.46
C VAL A 362 7.17 -16.12 5.29
N SER A 363 6.49 -17.19 4.87
CA SER A 363 5.44 -17.11 3.84
C SER A 363 4.15 -16.48 4.39
N LEU A 364 3.29 -15.97 3.50
CA LEU A 364 1.99 -15.42 3.88
C LEU A 364 1.15 -16.44 4.65
N GLN A 365 1.21 -17.72 4.28
CA GLN A 365 0.49 -18.78 4.97
C GLN A 365 0.94 -18.91 6.43
N VAL A 366 2.25 -19.02 6.67
CA VAL A 366 2.80 -19.16 8.02
C VAL A 366 2.52 -17.89 8.86
N PHE A 367 2.59 -16.71 8.23
CA PHE A 367 2.21 -15.45 8.86
C PHE A 367 0.73 -15.46 9.30
N MET A 368 -0.17 -15.90 8.42
CA MET A 368 -1.61 -15.98 8.73
C MET A 368 -1.91 -17.02 9.80
N GLU A 369 -1.22 -18.16 9.81
CA GLU A 369 -1.36 -19.18 10.87
C GLU A 369 -0.92 -18.63 12.23
N ALA A 370 0.22 -17.92 12.27
CA ALA A 370 0.70 -17.26 13.49
C ALA A 370 -0.28 -16.18 13.96
N LEU A 371 -0.77 -15.33 13.05
CA LEU A 371 -1.75 -14.30 13.35
C LEU A 371 -3.03 -14.89 13.93
N LYS A 372 -3.58 -15.95 13.30
CA LYS A 372 -4.78 -16.65 13.79
C LYS A 372 -4.55 -17.17 15.21
N ARG A 373 -3.43 -17.85 15.46
CA ARG A 373 -3.10 -18.37 16.79
C ARG A 373 -3.00 -17.27 17.84
N LEU A 374 -2.36 -16.15 17.52
CA LEU A 374 -2.21 -15.01 18.44
C LEU A 374 -3.52 -14.25 18.66
N ALA A 375 -4.39 -14.17 17.64
CA ALA A 375 -5.68 -13.51 17.75
C ALA A 375 -6.67 -14.32 18.62
N VAL A 376 -6.70 -15.65 18.48
CA VAL A 376 -7.64 -16.50 19.24
C VAL A 376 -7.15 -16.90 20.63
N GLY A 377 -5.85 -16.78 20.88
CA GLY A 377 -5.24 -17.10 22.17
C GLY A 377 -5.70 -16.13 23.26
N ALA A 378 -5.56 -16.55 24.52
CA ALA A 378 -5.88 -15.72 25.68
C ALA A 378 -5.22 -14.33 25.56
N ALA A 379 -6.05 -13.28 25.48
CA ALA A 379 -5.58 -11.91 25.55
C ALA A 379 -4.81 -11.75 26.87
N THR A 380 -3.48 -11.63 26.80
CA THR A 380 -2.70 -11.14 27.91
C THR A 380 -3.14 -9.69 28.13
N GLN A 381 -3.91 -9.49 29.21
CA GLN A 381 -4.30 -8.16 29.69
C GLN A 381 -3.09 -7.27 29.92
#